data_AF-A0A6C0W298-F1
#
_entry.id   AF-A0A6C0W298-F1
#
_cell.length_a   1.000
_cell.length_b   1.000
_cell.length_c   1.000
_cell.angle_alpha   90.00
_cell.angle_beta   90.00
_cell.angle_gamma   90.00
#
_symmetry.space_group_name_H-M   'P 1'
#
loop_
_entity.id
_entity.type
_entity.pdbx_description
1 polymer ?
#
loop_
_entity_poly.entity_id
_entity_poly.type
_entity_poly.pdbx_seq_one_letter_code
_entity_poly.pdbx_strand_id
1 'polypeptide(L)' 'MYNFWENIIKFPKFIISVFVGFFLTTIYPILKLLKNKRTSYLIGITIALVFLLIYITLKLMLGYAYM' A
#
# COMPACT_ATOMS: atom_id res chain seq x y z
N MET A 1 37.39 14.04 -11.28
CA MET A 1 35.92 14.24 -11.42
C MET A 1 35.13 12.93 -11.34
N TYR A 2 35.64 11.79 -11.82
CA TYR A 2 34.95 10.49 -11.75
C TYR A 2 34.54 10.07 -10.32
N ASN A 3 35.43 10.21 -9.34
CA ASN A 3 35.17 9.87 -7.94
C ASN A 3 34.08 10.74 -7.27
N PHE A 4 33.85 11.97 -7.74
CA PHE A 4 32.83 12.86 -7.20
C PHE A 4 31.43 12.38 -7.58
N TRP A 5 31.25 12.05 -8.87
CA TRP A 5 29.99 11.52 -9.39
C TRP A 5 29.67 10.12 -8.83
N GLU A 6 30.67 9.25 -8.65
CA GLU A 6 30.47 7.96 -7.98
C GLU A 6 29.94 8.12 -6.54
N ASN A 7 30.44 9.09 -5.78
CA ASN A 7 30.00 9.31 -4.42
C ASN A 7 28.58 9.89 -4.35
N ILE A 8 28.21 10.77 -5.30
CA ILE A 8 26.85 11.30 -5.39
C ILE A 8 25.84 10.17 -5.62
N ILE A 9 26.12 9.21 -6.50
CA ILE A 9 25.19 8.11 -6.81
C ILE A 9 25.02 7.13 -5.64
N LYS A 10 26.02 7.00 -4.75
CA LYS A 10 25.92 6.14 -3.56
C LYS A 10 24.84 6.62 -2.58
N PHE A 11 24.59 7.92 -2.50
CA PHE A 11 23.64 8.49 -1.55
C PHE A 11 22.16 8.17 -1.89
N PRO A 12 21.67 8.37 -3.12
CA PRO A 12 20.35 7.88 -3.53
C PRO A 12 20.21 6.37 -3.39
N LYS A 13 21.24 5.59 -3.74
CA LYS A 13 21.22 4.13 -3.57
C LYS A 13 21.04 3.72 -2.12
N PHE A 14 21.72 4.40 -1.19
CA PHE A 14 21.54 4.20 0.25
C PHE A 14 20.13 4.54 0.71
N ILE A 15 19.58 5.69 0.28
CA ILE A 15 18.23 6.09 0.63
C ILE A 15 17.22 5.03 0.13
N ILE A 16 17.34 4.60 -1.13
CA ILE A 16 16.46 3.57 -1.69
C ILE A 16 16.60 2.26 -0.92
N SER A 17 17.82 1.82 -0.59
CA SER A 17 18.00 0.57 0.16
C SER A 17 17.43 0.63 1.58
N VAL A 18 17.57 1.76 2.26
CA VAL A 18 16.97 2.00 3.58
C VAL A 18 15.45 1.99 3.49
N PHE A 19 14.87 2.72 2.53
CA PHE A 19 13.42 2.72 2.35
C PHE A 19 12.90 1.32 2.02
N VAL A 20 13.53 0.60 1.08
CA VAL A 20 13.13 -0.76 0.73
C VAL A 20 13.22 -1.69 1.95
N GLY A 21 14.33 -1.66 2.69
CA GLY A 21 14.47 -2.47 3.90
C GLY A 21 13.45 -2.13 4.98
N PHE A 22 13.20 -0.85 5.21
CA PHE A 22 12.19 -0.36 6.15
C PHE A 22 10.77 -0.80 5.75
N PHE A 23 10.38 -0.63 4.48
CA PHE A 23 9.07 -1.05 4.00
C PHE A 23 8.90 -2.56 4.07
N LEU A 24 9.90 -3.34 3.66
CA LEU A 24 9.83 -4.81 3.72
C LEU A 24 9.66 -5.31 5.16
N THR A 25 10.41 -4.75 6.10
CA THR A 25 10.31 -5.12 7.52
C THR A 25 8.98 -4.69 8.15
N THR A 26 8.49 -3.50 7.79
CA THR A 26 7.21 -2.97 8.31
C THR A 26 5.99 -3.67 7.69
N ILE A 27 6.08 -4.12 6.43
CA ILE A 27 5.01 -4.84 5.73
C ILE A 27 4.95 -6.32 6.15
N TYR A 28 6.04 -6.92 6.62
CA TYR A 28 6.08 -8.31 7.07
C TYR A 28 4.97 -8.71 8.07
N PRO A 29 4.73 -7.98 9.18
CA PRO A 29 3.63 -8.31 10.10
C PRO A 29 2.25 -8.23 9.43
N ILE A 30 2.05 -7.31 8.48
CA ILE A 30 0.82 -7.19 7.69
C ILE A 30 0.64 -8.44 6.82
N LEU A 31 1.69 -8.88 6.11
CA LEU A 31 1.67 -10.12 5.32
C LEU A 31 1.45 -11.36 6.20
N LYS A 32 1.97 -11.37 7.43
CA LYS A 32 1.73 -12.45 8.40
C LYS A 32 0.27 -12.53 8.83
N LEU A 33 -0.40 -11.38 9.02
CA LEU A 33 -1.84 -11.32 9.31
C LEU A 33 -2.68 -11.86 8.14
N LEU A 34 -2.24 -11.70 6.90
CA LEU A 34 -2.93 -12.28 5.73
C LEU A 34 -2.79 -13.80 5.61
N LYS A 35 -1.80 -14.44 6.26
CA LYS A 35 -1.63 -15.91 6.22
C LYS A 35 -2.67 -16.66 7.03
N ASN A 36 -3.20 -16.07 8.09
CA ASN A 36 -4.26 -16.69 8.86
C ASN A 36 -5.59 -16.53 8.11
N LYS A 37 -6.24 -17.66 7.78
CA LYS A 37 -7.47 -17.68 6.99
C LYS A 37 -8.55 -16.80 7.60
N ARG A 38 -8.73 -16.82 8.92
CA ARG A 38 -9.79 -16.04 9.61
C ARG A 38 -9.56 -14.53 9.49
N THR A 39 -8.33 -14.07 9.74
CA THR A 39 -7.96 -12.65 9.62
C THR A 39 -7.96 -12.20 8.17
N SER A 40 -7.54 -13.06 7.24
CA SER A 40 -7.59 -12.78 5.80
C SER A 40 -9.04 -12.56 5.31
N TYR A 41 -9.99 -13.41 5.72
CA TYR A 41 -11.40 -13.21 5.42
C TYR A 41 -11.94 -11.89 6.00
N LEU A 42 -11.61 -11.56 7.25
CA LEU A 42 -12.03 -10.30 7.86
C LEU A 42 -11.48 -9.08 7.12
N ILE A 43 -10.21 -9.12 6.73
CA ILE A 43 -9.56 -8.06 5.93
C ILE A 43 -10.26 -7.94 4.58
N GLY A 44 -10.53 -9.05 3.89
CA GLY A 44 -11.22 -9.07 2.60
C GLY A 44 -12.63 -8.47 2.68
N ILE A 45 -13.42 -8.84 3.69
CA ILE A 45 -14.76 -8.28 3.92
C ILE A 45 -14.67 -6.78 4.19
N THR A 46 -13.71 -6.35 5.01
CA THR A 46 -13.53 -4.93 5.35
C THR A 46 -13.18 -4.12 4.10
N ILE A 47 -12.27 -4.62 3.26
CA ILE A 47 -11.91 -3.98 1.98
C ILE A 47 -13.12 -3.91 1.06
N ALA A 48 -13.89 -5.00 0.92
CA ALA A 48 -15.08 -5.02 0.09
C ALA A 48 -16.14 -4.01 0.56
N LEU A 49 -16.35 -3.87 1.88
CA LEU A 49 -17.25 -2.87 2.45
C LEU A 49 -16.78 -1.45 2.15
N VAL A 50 -15.48 -1.17 2.26
CA VAL A 50 -14.92 0.15 1.91
C VAL A 50 -15.18 0.47 0.44
N PHE A 51 -14.92 -0.47 -0.47
CA PHE A 51 -15.21 -0.26 -1.90
C PHE A 51 -16.71 -0.08 -2.18
N LEU A 52 -17.56 -0.84 -1.49
CA LEU A 52 -19.02 -0.70 -1.61
C LEU A 52 -19.48 0.68 -1.13
N LEU A 53 -18.94 1.19 -0.02
CA LEU A 53 -19.24 2.54 0.48
C LEU A 53 -18.75 3.62 -0.49
N ILE A 54 -17.55 3.48 -1.03
CA ILE A 54 -17.02 4.40 -2.05
C ILE A 54 -17.93 4.38 -3.28
N TYR A 55 -18.30 3.19 -3.76
CA TYR A 55 -19.20 3.03 -4.91
C TYR A 55 -20.56 3.71 -4.66
N ILE A 56 -21.19 3.47 -3.51
CA ILE A 56 -22.46 4.12 -3.14
C ILE A 56 -22.30 5.63 -3.10
N THR A 57 -21.23 6.13 -2.48
CA THR A 57 -20.96 7.57 -2.38
C THR A 57 -20.84 8.19 -3.77
N LEU A 58 -20.05 7.59 -4.65
CA LEU A 58 -19.90 8.04 -6.03
C LEU A 58 -21.22 7.95 -6.79
N LYS A 59 -21.99 6.87 -6.63
CA LYS A 59 -23.31 6.71 -7.25
C LYS A 59 -24.28 7.82 -6.85
N LEU A 60 -24.28 8.19 -5.57
CA LEU A 60 -25.10 9.28 -5.03
C LEU A 60 -24.64 10.65 -5.56
N MET A 61 -23.33 10.90 -5.59
CA MET A 61 -22.77 12.16 -6.11
C MET A 61 -23.05 12.35 -7.61
N LEU A 62 -23.07 11.27 -8.38
CA LEU A 62 -23.30 11.29 -9.82
C LEU A 62 -24.79 11.27 -10.20
N GLY A 63 -25.71 11.24 -9.21
CA GLY A 63 -27.15 11.27 -9.47
C GLY A 63 -27.74 9.97 -10.04
N TYR A 64 -26.95 8.90 -10.16
CA TYR A 64 -27.41 7.57 -10.62
C TYR A 64 -28.32 6.84 -9.61
N ALA A 65 -28.69 7.48 -8.50
CA ALA A 65 -29.57 6.92 -7.49
C ALA A 65 -31.06 7.01 -7.85
N TYR A 66 -31.43 7.84 -8.82
CA TYR A 66 -32.82 8.14 -9.20
C TYR A 66 -33.21 7.69 -10.62
N MET A 67 -32.32 6.96 -11.33
CA MET A 67 -32.65 6.18 -12.54
C MET A 67 -32.99 4.75 -12.14
#